data_AF-A0A812PV51-F1
#
_entry.id   AF-A0A812PV51-F1
#
_cell.length_a   1.000
_cell.length_b   1.000
_cell.length_c   1.000
_cell.angle_alpha   90.00
_cell.angle_beta   90.00
_cell.angle_gamma   90.00
#
_symmetry.space_group_name_H-M   'P 1'
#
loop_
_entity.id
_entity.type
_entity.pdbx_description
1 polymer ?
#
loop_
_entity_poly.entity_id
_entity_poly.type
_entity_poly.pdbx_seq_one_letter_code
_entity_poly.pdbx_strand_id
1 'polypeptide(L)'
;MKCNIFPLVSGEVRHLVLADAEHEAPGVHLTVVPGIAGVDSLDPDSFFGLAAEASYVFAPVVRTLEKLGYVEGVDLIAAPYDWRFAPSMMEKREGYFQKMVSSIETLDKDGAGVILLAHSMGNKVVSYFLDFAVKQKG
;
A
#
# COMPACT_ATOMS: atom_id res chain seq x y z
N MET A 1 -13.74 -3.47 28.78
CA MET A 1 -14.81 -2.61 28.23
C MET A 1 -14.91 -2.88 26.73
N LYS A 2 -16.02 -3.45 26.25
CA LYS A 2 -16.27 -3.57 24.80
C LYS A 2 -16.81 -2.23 24.32
N CYS A 3 -15.97 -1.43 23.67
CA CYS A 3 -16.40 -0.18 23.06
C CYS A 3 -17.17 -0.55 21.78
N ASN A 4 -18.49 -0.70 21.89
CA ASN A 4 -19.34 -1.02 20.74
C ASN A 4 -19.62 0.26 19.95
N ILE A 5 -18.68 0.65 19.08
CA ILE A 5 -18.79 1.80 18.17
C ILE A 5 -19.78 1.52 17.01
N PHE A 6 -20.25 0.27 16.90
CA PHE A 6 -21.03 -0.21 15.77
C PHE A 6 -22.39 0.43 15.45
N PRO A 7 -23.14 1.12 16.35
CA PRO A 7 -24.44 1.67 15.94
C PRO A 7 -24.35 3.09 15.34
N LEU A 8 -23.17 3.74 15.31
CA LEU A 8 -23.06 5.17 14.96
C LEU A 8 -22.33 5.48 13.64
N VAL A 9 -21.82 4.47 12.93
CA VAL A 9 -21.10 4.65 11.66
C VAL A 9 -22.01 4.29 10.48
N SER A 10 -22.11 5.18 9.50
CA SER A 10 -22.88 4.99 8.26
C SER A 10 -22.52 3.67 7.56
N GLY A 11 -23.45 3.11 6.77
CA GLY A 11 -23.35 1.77 6.19
C GLY A 11 -22.01 1.47 5.48
N GLU A 12 -21.46 2.43 4.75
CA GLU A 12 -20.22 2.29 3.97
C GLU A 12 -18.98 2.20 4.85
N VAL A 13 -18.90 2.99 5.93
CA VAL A 13 -17.74 3.03 6.82
C VAL A 13 -17.62 1.73 7.62
N ARG A 14 -18.73 1.02 7.86
CA ARG A 14 -18.74 -0.25 8.60
C ARG A 14 -17.87 -1.33 7.94
N HIS A 15 -17.70 -1.27 6.62
CA HIS A 15 -16.87 -2.22 5.89
C HIS A 15 -15.37 -1.92 5.99
N LEU A 16 -14.98 -0.70 6.35
CA LEU A 16 -13.58 -0.32 6.53
C LEU A 16 -13.07 -0.60 7.95
N VAL A 17 -13.95 -0.64 8.94
CA VAL A 17 -13.59 -0.82 10.36
C VAL A 17 -13.12 -2.25 10.63
N LEU A 18 -11.97 -2.39 11.30
CA LEU A 18 -11.47 -3.67 11.79
C LEU A 18 -12.25 -4.14 13.04
N ALA A 19 -12.40 -5.45 13.20
CA ALA A 19 -12.98 -6.02 14.42
C ALA A 19 -12.03 -5.89 15.62
N ASP A 20 -10.73 -6.11 15.37
CA ASP A 20 -9.64 -5.91 16.31
C ASP A 20 -8.32 -5.62 15.54
N ALA A 21 -7.18 -5.62 16.24
CA ALA A 21 -5.89 -5.30 15.62
C ALA A 21 -5.42 -6.31 14.56
N GLU A 22 -6.00 -7.51 14.51
CA GLU A 22 -5.58 -8.61 13.64
C GLU A 22 -6.67 -9.03 12.64
N HIS A 23 -7.94 -8.76 12.94
CA HIS A 23 -9.08 -9.29 12.20
C HIS A 23 -9.97 -8.20 11.59
N GLU A 24 -10.42 -8.46 10.37
CA GLU A 24 -11.47 -7.69 9.70
C GLU A 24 -12.83 -7.93 10.36
N ALA A 25 -13.81 -7.07 10.05
CA ALA A 25 -15.18 -7.28 10.48
C ALA A 25 -15.73 -8.63 9.97
N PRO A 26 -16.56 -9.34 10.76
CA PRO A 26 -17.15 -10.61 10.33
C PRO A 26 -17.90 -10.48 9.00
N GLY A 27 -17.56 -11.34 8.04
CA GLY A 27 -18.18 -11.34 6.71
C GLY A 27 -17.63 -10.26 5.75
N VAL A 28 -16.59 -9.52 6.14
CA VAL A 28 -15.88 -8.57 5.28
C VAL A 28 -14.48 -9.08 4.99
N HIS A 29 -14.08 -9.00 3.72
CA HIS A 29 -12.72 -9.22 3.29
C HIS A 29 -12.36 -8.17 2.26
N LEU A 30 -11.38 -7.33 2.57
CA LEU A 30 -10.87 -6.31 1.66
C LEU A 30 -9.55 -6.76 1.05
N THR A 31 -9.39 -6.46 -0.23
CA THR A 31 -8.15 -6.65 -0.97
C THR A 31 -7.57 -5.31 -1.38
N VAL A 32 -6.25 -5.21 -1.36
CA VAL A 32 -5.54 -4.01 -1.82
C VAL A 32 -5.63 -3.92 -3.35
N VAL A 33 -5.90 -2.72 -3.86
CA VAL A 33 -5.81 -2.46 -5.31
C VAL A 33 -4.33 -2.54 -5.72
N PRO A 34 -3.96 -3.43 -6.66
CA PRO A 34 -2.56 -3.63 -7.01
C PRO A 34 -2.04 -2.53 -7.92
N GLY A 35 -0.71 -2.43 -8.00
CA GLY A 35 -0.01 -1.56 -8.96
C GLY A 35 -0.19 -0.07 -8.69
N ILE A 36 0.13 0.74 -9.69
CA ILE A 36 0.07 2.20 -9.65
C ILE A 36 -1.35 2.68 -9.31
N ALA A 37 -2.38 1.99 -9.80
CA ALA A 37 -3.78 2.31 -9.49
C ALA A 37 -4.07 2.35 -7.97
N GLY A 38 -3.35 1.58 -7.15
CA GLY A 38 -3.50 1.58 -5.69
C GLY A 38 -2.81 2.75 -4.98
N VAL A 39 -1.99 3.54 -5.68
CA VAL A 39 -1.24 4.68 -5.10
C VAL A 39 -1.41 5.98 -5.87
N ASP A 40 -2.05 5.97 -7.04
CA ASP A 40 -2.16 7.12 -7.93
C ASP A 40 -3.09 8.20 -7.36
N SER A 41 -4.37 7.85 -7.20
CA SER A 41 -5.46 8.72 -6.74
C SER A 41 -6.44 7.95 -5.85
N LEU A 42 -6.99 8.59 -4.82
CA LEU A 42 -7.90 7.94 -3.86
C LEU A 42 -9.33 7.74 -4.41
N ASP A 43 -9.79 8.66 -5.26
CA ASP A 43 -11.11 8.61 -5.87
C ASP A 43 -10.99 8.96 -7.36
N PRO A 44 -10.48 8.02 -8.19
CA PRO A 44 -10.22 8.27 -9.60
C PRO A 44 -11.50 8.54 -10.41
N ASP A 45 -12.66 8.08 -9.92
CA ASP A 45 -13.95 8.24 -10.59
C ASP A 45 -14.76 9.43 -10.06
N SER A 46 -14.18 10.22 -9.15
CA SER A 46 -14.87 11.34 -8.49
C SER A 46 -15.44 12.33 -9.50
N PHE A 47 -16.75 12.55 -9.42
CA PHE A 47 -17.52 13.38 -10.35
C PHE A 47 -17.24 13.01 -11.83
N PHE A 48 -17.39 11.72 -12.17
CA PHE A 48 -17.09 11.18 -13.51
C PHE A 48 -15.63 11.41 -13.94
N GLY A 49 -14.69 11.37 -12.99
CA GLY A 49 -13.26 11.60 -13.19
C GLY A 49 -12.83 13.07 -13.28
N LEU A 50 -13.78 14.02 -13.26
CA LEU A 50 -13.47 15.45 -13.33
C LEU A 50 -12.79 15.99 -12.07
N ALA A 51 -12.92 15.29 -10.93
CA ALA A 51 -12.31 15.66 -9.66
C ALA A 51 -11.20 14.70 -9.20
N ALA A 52 -10.73 13.79 -10.07
CA ALA A 52 -9.67 12.84 -9.73
C ALA A 52 -8.39 13.53 -9.22
N GLU A 53 -8.01 14.64 -9.86
CA GLU A 53 -6.87 15.48 -9.47
C GLU A 53 -7.02 16.13 -8.09
N ALA A 54 -8.22 16.19 -7.50
CA ALA A 54 -8.37 16.65 -6.13
C ALA A 54 -7.99 15.56 -5.10
N SER A 55 -7.82 14.31 -5.55
CA SER A 55 -7.59 13.13 -4.71
C SER A 55 -6.25 12.44 -4.96
N TYR A 56 -5.32 13.10 -5.69
CA TYR A 56 -4.03 12.48 -6.01
C TYR A 56 -3.23 12.14 -4.74
N VAL A 57 -2.45 11.07 -4.82
CA VAL A 57 -1.46 10.71 -3.81
C VAL A 57 -0.07 10.69 -4.44
N PHE A 58 0.20 9.74 -5.35
CA PHE A 58 1.46 9.67 -6.09
C PHE A 58 1.34 10.06 -7.57
N ALA A 59 0.15 10.40 -8.07
CA ALA A 59 -0.07 10.68 -9.50
C ALA A 59 0.93 11.67 -10.13
N PRO A 60 1.29 12.80 -9.50
CA PRO A 60 2.29 13.71 -10.08
C PRO A 60 3.69 13.09 -10.17
N VAL A 61 4.06 12.26 -9.19
CA VAL A 61 5.37 11.58 -9.15
C VAL A 61 5.43 10.51 -10.23
N VAL A 62 4.44 9.63 -10.28
CA VAL A 62 4.35 8.55 -11.27
C VAL A 62 4.41 9.11 -12.69
N ARG A 63 3.54 10.09 -13.00
CA ARG A 63 3.50 10.72 -14.33
C ARG A 63 4.82 11.40 -14.71
N THR A 64 5.61 11.85 -13.74
CA THR A 64 6.93 12.42 -13.99
C THR A 64 7.95 11.33 -14.31
N LEU A 65 7.93 10.21 -13.58
CA LEU A 65 8.80 9.06 -13.84
C LEU A 65 8.50 8.42 -15.20
N GLU A 66 7.24 8.26 -15.56
CA GLU A 66 6.82 7.76 -16.88
C GLU A 66 7.33 8.66 -18.01
N LYS A 67 7.27 9.99 -17.85
CA LYS A 67 7.84 10.96 -18.81
C LYS A 67 9.37 10.85 -18.94
N LEU A 68 10.05 10.38 -17.90
CA LEU A 68 11.48 10.10 -17.92
C LEU A 68 11.82 8.72 -18.52
N GLY A 69 10.81 7.92 -18.87
CA GLY A 69 10.96 6.63 -19.52
C GLY A 69 10.81 5.41 -18.61
N TYR A 70 10.44 5.60 -17.33
CA TYR A 70 10.13 4.48 -16.44
C TYR A 70 8.81 3.81 -16.84
N VAL A 71 8.76 2.48 -16.72
CA VAL A 71 7.66 1.62 -17.11
C VAL A 71 7.21 0.77 -15.91
N GLU A 72 5.91 0.82 -15.61
CA GLU A 72 5.30 0.01 -14.56
C GLU A 72 5.61 -1.48 -14.75
N GLY A 73 6.05 -2.14 -13.68
CA GLY A 73 6.38 -3.56 -13.66
C GLY A 73 7.73 -3.92 -14.29
N VAL A 74 8.46 -2.96 -14.86
CA VAL A 74 9.80 -3.18 -15.45
C VAL A 74 10.89 -2.55 -14.59
N ASP A 75 10.83 -1.24 -14.39
CA ASP A 75 11.78 -0.44 -13.61
C ASP A 75 11.09 0.49 -12.60
N LEU A 76 9.74 0.46 -12.57
CA LEU A 76 8.90 1.16 -11.60
C LEU A 76 7.86 0.19 -11.03
N ILE A 77 7.86 -0.01 -9.71
CA ILE A 77 6.87 -0.84 -9.02
C ILE A 77 6.22 -0.03 -7.91
N ALA A 78 4.88 0.01 -7.91
CA ALA A 78 4.10 0.48 -6.79
C ALA A 78 3.88 -0.65 -5.78
N ALA A 79 4.04 -0.34 -4.49
CA ALA A 79 3.81 -1.27 -3.39
C ALA A 79 2.65 -0.76 -2.49
N PRO A 80 1.40 -0.81 -2.96
CA PRO A 80 0.25 -0.48 -2.12
C PRO A 80 0.05 -1.55 -1.03
N TYR A 81 -0.53 -1.15 0.09
CA TYR A 81 -0.78 -2.04 1.23
C TYR A 81 -2.05 -1.63 1.99
N ASP A 82 -2.59 -2.56 2.77
CA ASP A 82 -3.70 -2.27 3.67
C ASP A 82 -3.20 -1.47 4.87
N TRP A 83 -3.37 -0.15 4.78
CA TRP A 83 -2.91 0.83 5.77
C TRP A 83 -3.65 0.75 7.11
N ARG A 84 -4.71 -0.07 7.22
CA ARG A 84 -5.45 -0.27 8.48
C ARG A 84 -4.68 -1.15 9.45
N PHE A 85 -3.84 -2.05 8.94
CA PHE A 85 -3.09 -3.01 9.74
C PHE A 85 -1.70 -2.49 10.13
N ALA A 86 -1.21 -2.95 11.29
CA ALA A 86 0.17 -2.71 11.67
C ALA A 86 1.14 -3.53 10.78
N PRO A 87 2.40 -3.09 10.60
CA PRO A 87 3.40 -3.81 9.78
C PRO A 87 3.50 -5.32 10.08
N SER A 88 3.50 -5.72 11.35
CA SER A 88 3.54 -7.13 11.74
C SER A 88 2.39 -7.96 11.18
N MET A 89 1.22 -7.35 10.99
CA MET A 89 0.04 -8.01 10.43
C MET A 89 0.04 -8.01 8.91
N MET A 90 0.65 -7.00 8.26
CA MET A 90 0.79 -6.97 6.80
C MET A 90 1.55 -8.19 6.28
N GLU A 91 2.62 -8.59 6.98
CA GLU A 91 3.36 -9.81 6.65
C GLU A 91 2.54 -11.07 6.95
N LYS A 92 1.95 -11.17 8.14
CA LYS A 92 1.20 -12.37 8.57
C LYS A 92 -0.02 -12.65 7.68
N ARG A 93 -0.71 -11.61 7.20
CA ARG A 93 -1.90 -11.76 6.33
C ARG A 93 -1.52 -11.97 4.86
N GLU A 94 -0.65 -11.12 4.34
CA GLU A 94 -0.48 -10.97 2.89
C GLU A 94 0.94 -11.31 2.41
N GLY A 95 1.88 -11.64 3.30
CA GLY A 95 3.29 -11.79 2.95
C GLY A 95 3.85 -10.51 2.32
N TYR A 96 3.38 -9.35 2.79
CA TYR A 96 3.64 -8.07 2.13
C TYR A 96 5.12 -7.74 2.01
N PHE A 97 5.91 -7.95 3.07
CA PHE A 97 7.35 -7.67 3.04
C PHE A 97 8.10 -8.72 2.22
N GLN A 98 7.66 -9.99 2.24
CA GLN A 98 8.22 -11.01 1.35
C GLN A 98 8.02 -10.63 -0.13
N LYS A 99 6.83 -10.15 -0.49
CA LYS A 99 6.54 -9.64 -1.84
C LYS A 99 7.42 -8.43 -2.18
N MET A 100 7.65 -7.51 -1.23
CA MET A 100 8.56 -6.39 -1.44
C MET A 100 10.00 -6.84 -1.72
N VAL A 101 10.52 -7.84 -1.00
CA VAL A 101 11.85 -8.42 -1.29
C VAL A 101 11.90 -8.93 -2.74
N SER A 102 10.93 -9.75 -3.15
CA SER A 102 10.89 -10.29 -4.51
C SER A 102 10.80 -9.20 -5.58
N SER A 103 10.05 -8.13 -5.33
CA SER A 103 9.98 -6.97 -6.24
C SER A 103 11.34 -6.27 -6.36
N ILE A 104 12.06 -6.06 -5.26
CA ILE A 104 13.38 -5.44 -5.28
C ILE A 104 14.39 -6.32 -6.02
N GLU A 105 14.40 -7.63 -5.77
CA GLU A 105 15.27 -8.58 -6.47
C GLU A 105 14.96 -8.64 -7.98
N THR A 106 13.69 -8.47 -8.36
CA THR A 106 13.27 -8.40 -9.76
C THR A 106 13.75 -7.12 -10.44
N LEU A 107 13.79 -6.00 -9.71
CA LEU A 107 14.26 -4.71 -10.22
C LEU A 107 15.79 -4.62 -10.27
N ASP A 108 16.49 -5.19 -9.28
CA ASP A 108 17.94 -5.11 -9.15
C ASP A 108 18.69 -6.18 -9.97
N LYS A 109 18.46 -6.21 -11.28
CA LYS A 109 19.06 -7.23 -12.17
C LYS A 109 20.58 -7.08 -12.32
N ASP A 110 21.06 -5.84 -12.29
CA ASP A 110 22.46 -5.50 -12.57
C ASP A 110 23.26 -5.15 -11.30
N GLY A 111 22.65 -5.26 -10.11
CA GLY A 111 23.29 -4.91 -8.83
C GLY A 111 23.50 -3.41 -8.63
N ALA A 112 22.77 -2.57 -9.38
CA ALA A 112 22.80 -1.11 -9.25
C ALA A 112 22.05 -0.61 -8.00
N GLY A 113 21.23 -1.48 -7.39
CA GLY A 113 20.36 -1.15 -6.28
C GLY A 113 19.05 -0.50 -6.73
N VAL A 114 18.10 -0.42 -5.79
CA VAL A 114 16.74 0.11 -6.02
C VAL A 114 16.48 1.27 -5.07
N ILE A 115 15.78 2.30 -5.56
CA ILE A 115 15.35 3.44 -4.75
C ILE A 115 13.97 3.15 -4.16
N LEU A 116 13.86 3.21 -2.83
CA LEU A 116 12.58 3.15 -2.13
C LEU A 116 12.06 4.57 -1.87
N LEU A 117 10.91 4.90 -2.45
CA LEU A 117 10.21 6.16 -2.22
C LEU A 117 8.98 5.92 -1.34
N ALA A 118 8.85 6.65 -0.24
CA ALA A 118 7.73 6.52 0.69
C ALA A 118 7.24 7.87 1.23
N HIS A 119 5.96 7.92 1.60
CA HIS A 119 5.30 9.13 2.11
C HIS A 119 4.61 8.88 3.45
N SER A 120 4.71 9.84 4.38
CA SER A 120 4.06 9.80 5.71
C SER A 120 4.29 8.46 6.42
N MET A 121 3.24 7.73 6.79
CA MET A 121 3.31 6.40 7.41
C MET A 121 4.11 5.38 6.59
N GLY A 122 4.14 5.52 5.27
CA GLY A 122 4.96 4.66 4.39
C GLY A 122 6.44 4.66 4.78
N ASN A 123 6.97 5.77 5.32
CA ASN A 123 8.36 5.80 5.81
C ASN A 123 8.58 4.85 7.00
N LYS A 124 7.59 4.73 7.89
CA LYS A 124 7.64 3.76 9.00
C LYS A 124 7.53 2.33 8.50
N VAL A 125 6.71 2.09 7.48
CA VAL A 125 6.59 0.77 6.84
C VAL A 125 7.90 0.38 6.16
N VAL A 126 8.54 1.28 5.42
CA VAL A 126 9.88 1.05 4.85
C VAL A 126 10.91 0.80 5.93
N SER A 127 10.91 1.58 7.02
CA SER A 127 11.83 1.35 8.13
C SER A 127 11.66 -0.06 8.73
N TYR A 128 10.42 -0.51 8.94
CA TYR A 128 10.13 -1.87 9.39
C TYR A 128 10.57 -2.93 8.37
N PHE A 129 10.35 -2.67 7.08
CA PHE A 129 10.78 -3.55 6.00
C PHE A 129 12.31 -3.75 5.99
N LEU A 130 13.09 -2.69 6.18
CA LEU A 130 14.54 -2.79 6.22
C LEU A 130 15.02 -3.68 7.39
N ASP A 131 14.43 -3.51 8.57
CA ASP A 131 14.70 -4.38 9.72
C ASP A 131 14.30 -5.84 9.45
N PHE A 132 13.19 -6.05 8.75
CA PHE A 132 12.73 -7.36 8.33
C PHE A 132 13.71 -8.02 7.34
N ALA A 133 14.13 -7.29 6.30
CA ALA A 133 15.04 -7.79 5.27
C ALA A 133 16.42 -8.14 5.82
N VAL A 134 16.95 -7.35 6.77
CA VAL A 134 18.22 -7.64 7.45
C VAL A 134 18.15 -8.97 8.21
N LYS A 135 17.03 -9.25 8.88
CA LYS A 135 16.84 -10.50 9.64
C LYS A 135 16.76 -11.74 8.75
N GLN A 136 16.31 -11.62 7.50
CA GLN A 136 16.25 -12.74 6.57
C GLN A 136 17.62 -13.14 6.02
N LYS A 137 18.58 -12.21 5.94
CA LYS A 137 19.94 -12.47 5.46
C LYS A 137 20.88 -12.99 6.56
N GLY A 138 20.38 -13.22 7.77
CA GLY A 138 21.12 -13.72 8.94
C GLY A 138 21.00 -15.22 9.14
#